data_AF-A0A3L6Q3D6-F1
#
_entry.id   AF-A0A3L6Q3D6-F1
#
_cell.length_a   1.000
_cell.length_b   1.000
_cell.length_c   1.000
_cell.angle_alpha   90.00
_cell.angle_beta   90.00
_cell.angle_gamma   90.00
#
_symmetry.space_group_name_H-M   'P 1'
#
loop_
_entity.id
_entity.type
_entity.pdbx_description
1 polymer ?
#
loop_
_entity_poly.entity_id
_entity_poly.type
_entity_poly.pdbx_seq_one_letter_code
_entity_poly.pdbx_strand_id
1 'polypeptide(L)'
;MAAPLTAKSSIPTAYEMLEKYNLTRGILPEGVTGYVLHPDGSFEAYLPGDCNIHAANMQIKYSSRIAGNIQAQWIRSLEGVKVEMMLVWIGVTQVTRTDDQLNFFAGLISKSFPIGNFSKSPQCSS
;
A
#
# COMPACT_ATOMS: atom_id res chain seq x y z
N MET A 1 39.38 2.53 21.86
CA MET A 1 38.29 3.42 22.32
C MET A 1 37.08 3.16 21.43
N ALA A 2 36.01 2.62 22.00
CA ALA A 2 34.78 2.30 21.26
C ALA A 2 33.98 3.59 21.00
N ALA A 3 33.58 3.81 19.76
CA ALA A 3 32.68 4.89 19.39
C ALA A 3 31.22 4.46 19.67
N PRO A 4 30.35 5.34 20.20
CA PRO A 4 28.95 5.00 20.42
C PRO A 4 28.24 4.91 19.06
N LEU A 5 27.70 3.73 18.75
CA LEU A 5 26.75 3.54 17.65
C LEU A 5 25.47 4.30 18.01
N THR A 6 25.32 5.51 17.48
CA THR A 6 24.05 6.23 17.54
C THR A 6 23.09 5.51 16.60
N ALA A 7 22.37 4.51 17.12
CA ALA A 7 21.20 3.97 16.45
C ALA A 7 20.21 5.12 16.29
N LYS A 8 20.17 5.75 15.11
CA LYS A 8 19.02 6.54 14.71
C LYS A 8 17.85 5.57 14.79
N SER A 9 17.01 5.71 15.80
CA SER A 9 15.67 5.15 15.83
C SER A 9 14.85 5.88 14.76
N SER A 10 15.20 5.65 13.51
CA SER A 10 14.42 6.08 12.36
C SER A 10 13.10 5.34 12.43
N ILE A 11 12.03 6.10 12.66
CA ILE A 11 10.68 5.59 12.51
C ILE A 11 10.61 5.01 11.08
N PRO A 12 10.29 3.71 10.92
CA PRO A 12 10.27 3.10 9.60
C PRO A 12 9.26 3.85 8.73
N THR A 13 9.55 4.02 7.46
CA THR A 13 8.59 4.62 6.53
C THR A 13 7.37 3.72 6.35
N ALA A 14 6.28 4.23 5.78
CA ALA A 14 5.11 3.43 5.44
C ALA A 14 5.46 2.25 4.50
N TYR A 15 6.47 2.44 3.65
CA TYR A 15 6.97 1.42 2.74
C TYR A 15 7.71 0.29 3.49
N GLU A 16 8.61 0.65 4.41
CA GLU A 16 9.30 -0.32 5.27
C GLU A 16 8.32 -1.04 6.21
N MET A 17 7.26 -0.36 6.63
CA MET A 17 6.16 -0.98 7.38
C MET A 17 5.51 -2.11 6.59
N LEU A 18 5.16 -1.89 5.31
CA LEU A 18 4.62 -2.96 4.46
C LEU A 18 5.58 -4.15 4.34
N GLU A 19 6.87 -3.85 4.12
CA GLU A 19 7.91 -4.86 3.96
C GLU A 19 8.07 -5.73 5.21
N LYS A 20 7.90 -5.15 6.42
CA LYS A 20 7.89 -5.89 7.69
C LYS A 20 6.79 -6.96 7.74
N TYR A 21 5.67 -6.74 7.08
CA TYR A 21 4.57 -7.70 6.96
C TYR A 21 4.67 -8.56 5.69
N ASN A 22 5.84 -8.61 5.05
CA ASN A 22 6.10 -9.36 3.83
C ASN A 22 5.23 -8.91 2.64
N LEU A 23 4.82 -7.65 2.63
CA LEU A 23 4.14 -6.99 1.51
C LEU A 23 5.11 -6.06 0.80
N THR A 24 4.87 -5.80 -0.48
CA THR A 24 5.76 -4.94 -1.27
C THR A 24 5.40 -3.47 -1.06
N ARG A 25 6.42 -2.61 -1.07
CA ARG A 25 6.24 -1.15 -0.99
C ARG A 25 5.32 -0.57 -2.07
N GLY A 26 5.24 -1.23 -3.24
CA GLY A 26 4.48 -0.75 -4.38
C GLY A 26 2.96 -0.80 -4.22
N ILE A 27 2.44 -1.33 -3.11
CA ILE A 27 1.01 -1.23 -2.77
C ILE A 27 0.62 0.24 -2.55
N LEU A 28 1.52 1.04 -1.94
CA LEU A 28 1.32 2.47 -1.72
C LEU A 28 2.04 3.30 -2.79
N PRO A 29 1.44 4.41 -3.25
CA PRO A 29 2.08 5.32 -4.18
C PRO A 29 3.25 6.06 -3.52
N GLU A 30 4.11 6.64 -4.34
CA GLU A 30 5.16 7.54 -3.85
C GLU A 30 4.57 8.82 -3.26
N GLY A 31 5.30 9.42 -2.31
CA GLY A 31 4.90 10.67 -1.66
C GLY A 31 4.07 10.50 -0.40
N VAL A 32 4.08 9.33 0.26
CA VAL A 32 3.50 9.18 1.60
C VAL A 32 4.26 10.09 2.58
N THR A 33 3.56 11.07 3.14
CA THR A 33 4.11 12.09 4.04
C THR A 33 4.16 11.62 5.49
N GLY A 34 3.37 10.61 5.85
CA GLY A 34 3.32 10.05 7.18
C GLY A 34 2.46 8.80 7.25
N TYR A 35 2.59 8.06 8.35
CA TYR A 35 1.75 6.90 8.63
C TYR A 35 1.58 6.71 10.13
N VAL A 36 0.53 5.97 10.48
CA VAL A 36 0.24 5.50 11.83
C VAL A 36 0.08 3.98 11.74
N LEU A 37 0.65 3.26 12.70
CA LEU A 37 0.44 1.82 12.86
C LEU A 37 0.14 1.55 14.33
N HIS A 38 -1.01 0.97 14.59
CA HIS A 38 -1.43 0.56 15.91
C HIS A 38 -1.01 -0.89 16.21
N PRO A 39 -0.90 -1.27 17.50
CA PRO A 39 -0.52 -2.63 17.89
C PRO A 39 -1.48 -3.73 17.42
N ASP A 40 -2.75 -3.39 17.14
CA ASP A 40 -3.76 -4.30 16.60
C ASP A 40 -3.66 -4.51 15.08
N GLY A 41 -2.68 -3.87 14.43
CA GLY A 41 -2.45 -3.93 12.99
C GLY A 41 -3.29 -2.91 12.20
N SER A 42 -4.13 -2.09 12.83
CA SER A 42 -4.77 -0.98 12.11
C SER A 42 -3.71 0.05 11.71
N PHE A 43 -3.75 0.50 10.47
CA PHE A 43 -2.81 1.46 9.94
C PHE A 43 -3.49 2.53 9.10
N GLU A 44 -2.83 3.68 9.02
CA GLU A 44 -3.19 4.79 8.14
C GLU A 44 -1.91 5.30 7.47
N ALA A 45 -1.99 5.61 6.19
CA ALA A 45 -0.95 6.28 5.43
C ALA A 45 -1.53 7.55 4.80
N TYR A 46 -0.75 8.62 4.83
CA TYR A 46 -1.18 9.95 4.43
C TYR A 46 -0.38 10.43 3.22
N LEU A 47 -1.09 10.91 2.21
CA LEU A 47 -0.56 11.56 1.01
C LEU A 47 -0.84 13.06 1.08
N PRO A 48 -0.07 13.91 0.36
CA PRO A 48 -0.31 15.35 0.33
C PRO A 48 -1.65 15.72 -0.33
N GLY A 49 -2.24 14.80 -1.10
CA GLY A 49 -3.54 14.95 -1.74
C GLY A 49 -3.99 13.63 -2.37
N ASP A 50 -5.18 13.64 -2.96
CA ASP A 50 -5.67 12.52 -3.76
C ASP A 50 -4.76 12.33 -4.99
N CYS A 51 -4.54 11.08 -5.36
CA CYS A 51 -3.56 10.67 -6.36
C CYS A 51 -4.21 9.72 -7.36
N ASN A 52 -4.08 10.03 -8.65
CA ASN A 52 -4.55 9.17 -9.74
C ASN A 52 -3.34 8.57 -10.44
N ILE A 53 -3.43 7.31 -10.81
CA ILE A 53 -2.42 6.64 -11.64
C ILE A 53 -3.11 5.77 -12.69
N HIS A 54 -2.38 5.47 -13.76
CA HIS A 54 -2.74 4.43 -14.71
C HIS A 54 -1.73 3.29 -14.58
N ALA A 55 -2.18 2.11 -14.15
CA ALA A 55 -1.34 0.91 -14.06
C ALA A 55 -2.14 -0.33 -14.44
N ALA A 56 -1.46 -1.33 -15.00
CA ALA A 56 -2.08 -2.61 -15.39
C ALA A 56 -3.35 -2.46 -16.25
N ASN A 57 -3.36 -1.46 -17.15
CA ASN A 57 -4.48 -1.09 -18.03
C ASN A 57 -5.77 -0.69 -17.28
N MET A 58 -5.64 -0.15 -16.07
CA MET A 58 -6.75 0.33 -15.24
C MET A 58 -6.42 1.70 -14.66
N GLN A 59 -7.44 2.54 -14.45
CA GLN A 59 -7.28 3.73 -13.62
C GLN A 59 -7.37 3.35 -12.15
N ILE A 60 -6.45 3.88 -11.34
CA ILE A 60 -6.39 3.65 -9.91
C ILE A 60 -6.38 5.01 -9.21
N LYS A 61 -7.26 5.16 -8.23
CA LYS A 61 -7.42 6.33 -7.36
C LYS A 61 -6.97 6.00 -5.95
N TYR A 62 -5.97 6.72 -5.48
CA TYR A 62 -5.56 6.78 -4.10
C TYR A 62 -6.14 8.05 -3.47
N SER A 63 -6.79 7.92 -2.32
CA SER A 63 -7.25 9.04 -1.51
C SER A 63 -6.09 9.55 -0.66
N SER A 64 -6.15 10.82 -0.25
CA SER A 64 -5.18 11.45 0.64
C SER A 64 -4.96 10.68 1.95
N ARG A 65 -5.95 9.91 2.38
CA ARG A 65 -5.84 8.94 3.49
C ARG A 65 -6.11 7.53 2.97
N ILE A 66 -5.14 6.64 3.20
CA ILE A 66 -5.25 5.20 2.93
C ILE A 66 -5.23 4.50 4.28
N ALA A 67 -6.19 3.61 4.55
CA ALA A 67 -6.28 2.95 5.84
C ALA A 67 -6.62 1.47 5.68
N GLY A 68 -6.33 0.66 6.68
CA GLY A 68 -6.71 -0.74 6.70
C GLY A 68 -6.17 -1.47 7.93
N ASN A 69 -6.33 -2.79 7.96
CA ASN A 69 -5.70 -3.65 8.96
C ASN A 69 -4.67 -4.54 8.26
N ILE A 70 -3.41 -4.42 8.66
CA ILE A 70 -2.28 -5.17 8.11
C ILE A 70 -1.88 -6.30 9.05
N GLN A 71 -1.64 -7.47 8.46
CA GLN A 71 -1.01 -8.62 9.11
C GLN A 71 -0.03 -9.27 8.15
N ALA A 72 0.63 -10.34 8.62
CA ALA A 72 1.60 -11.07 7.80
C ALA A 72 0.95 -11.49 6.47
N GLN A 73 1.50 -10.95 5.38
CA GLN A 73 1.13 -11.21 3.99
C GLN A 73 -0.25 -10.72 3.57
N TRP A 74 -0.96 -9.90 4.37
CA TRP A 74 -2.25 -9.36 3.91
C TRP A 74 -2.63 -8.03 4.53
N ILE A 75 -3.48 -7.29 3.82
CA ILE A 75 -4.23 -6.14 4.28
C ILE A 75 -5.71 -6.41 4.07
N ARG A 76 -6.54 -6.16 5.07
CA ARG A 76 -8.01 -6.21 4.98
C ARG A 76 -8.62 -4.89 5.37
N SER A 77 -9.89 -4.72 5.01
CA SER A 77 -10.63 -3.48 5.24
C SER A 77 -9.86 -2.28 4.68
N LEU A 78 -9.22 -2.46 3.51
CA LEU A 78 -8.47 -1.41 2.85
C LEU A 78 -9.44 -0.32 2.38
N GLU A 79 -9.09 0.92 2.68
CA GLU A 79 -9.82 2.13 2.35
C GLU A 79 -8.89 3.09 1.63
N GLY A 80 -9.48 3.96 0.81
CA GLY A 80 -8.73 4.99 0.09
C GLY A 80 -8.09 4.50 -1.21
N VAL A 81 -8.25 3.23 -1.61
CA VAL A 81 -7.80 2.73 -2.92
C VAL A 81 -9.00 2.30 -3.74
N LYS A 82 -9.17 2.89 -4.93
CA LYS A 82 -10.27 2.58 -5.85
C LYS A 82 -9.73 2.27 -7.24
N VAL A 83 -10.35 1.34 -7.93
CA VAL A 83 -10.05 0.99 -9.32
C VAL A 83 -11.26 1.30 -10.19
N GLU A 84 -11.03 1.79 -11.41
CA GLU A 84 -12.11 2.03 -12.37
C GLU A 84 -12.39 0.76 -13.19
N MET A 85 -13.64 0.32 -13.20
CA MET A 85 -14.13 -0.78 -14.04
C MET A 85 -15.51 -0.45 -14.57
N MET A 86 -15.71 -0.64 -15.88
CA MET A 86 -16.99 -0.35 -16.55
C MET A 86 -17.53 1.05 -16.22
N LEU A 87 -16.64 2.06 -16.16
CA LEU A 87 -16.94 3.46 -15.80
C LEU A 87 -17.41 3.68 -14.34
N VAL A 88 -17.23 2.68 -13.46
CA VAL A 88 -17.55 2.75 -12.03
C VAL A 88 -16.28 2.62 -11.19
N TRP A 89 -16.21 3.37 -10.10
CA TRP A 89 -15.12 3.29 -9.12
C TRP A 89 -15.44 2.24 -8.06
N ILE A 90 -14.63 1.18 -7.99
CA ILE A 90 -14.78 0.09 -7.04
C ILE A 90 -13.64 0.15 -6.02
N GLY A 91 -13.97 0.13 -4.73
CA GLY A 91 -12.99 0.12 -3.65
C GLY A 91 -12.25 -1.22 -3.57
N VAL A 92 -10.92 -1.17 -3.49
CA VAL A 92 -10.09 -2.31 -3.16
C VAL A 92 -10.16 -2.52 -1.65
N THR A 93 -10.67 -3.66 -1.20
CA THR A 93 -10.94 -3.94 0.22
C THR A 93 -9.90 -4.86 0.84
N GLN A 94 -9.17 -5.62 0.04
CA GLN A 94 -8.17 -6.56 0.53
C GLN A 94 -7.03 -6.74 -0.44
N VAL A 95 -5.83 -6.92 0.11
CA VAL A 95 -4.61 -7.30 -0.60
C VAL A 95 -4.03 -8.51 0.11
N THR A 96 -3.72 -9.59 -0.60
CA THR A 96 -3.00 -10.73 -0.02
C THR A 96 -1.79 -11.08 -0.85
N ARG A 97 -0.77 -11.63 -0.21
CA ARG A 97 0.38 -12.22 -0.88
C ARG A 97 0.31 -13.73 -0.75
N THR A 98 0.42 -14.42 -1.89
CA THR A 98 0.58 -15.86 -1.97
C THR A 98 1.76 -16.12 -2.90
N ASP A 99 2.81 -16.74 -2.36
CA ASP A 99 4.09 -16.92 -3.05
C ASP A 99 4.64 -15.58 -3.60
N ASP A 100 4.83 -15.53 -4.92
CA ASP A 100 5.30 -14.36 -5.67
C ASP A 100 4.16 -13.59 -6.34
N GLN A 101 2.93 -13.73 -5.85
CA GLN A 101 1.75 -13.02 -6.35
C GLN A 101 1.09 -12.15 -5.26
N LEU A 102 0.69 -10.94 -5.65
CA LEU A 102 -0.24 -10.10 -4.89
C LEU A 102 -1.63 -10.22 -5.51
N ASN A 103 -2.61 -10.57 -4.67
CA ASN A 103 -4.02 -10.66 -5.03
C ASN A 103 -4.75 -9.46 -4.45
N PHE A 104 -5.38 -8.68 -5.32
CA PHE A 104 -6.19 -7.52 -4.96
C PHE A 104 -7.66 -7.91 -5.10
N PHE A 105 -8.44 -7.59 -4.09
CA PHE A 105 -9.88 -7.86 -4.05
C PHE A 105 -10.63 -6.54 -3.98
N ALA A 106 -11.61 -6.37 -4.86
CA ALA A 106 -12.45 -5.17 -4.93
C ALA A 106 -13.93 -5.60 -4.98
N GLY A 107 -14.58 -5.72 -3.83
CA GLY A 107 -15.91 -6.33 -3.76
C GLY A 107 -15.85 -7.84 -4.10
N LEU A 108 -16.58 -8.28 -5.13
CA LEU A 108 -16.65 -9.70 -5.54
C LEU A 108 -15.63 -10.11 -6.60
N ILE A 109 -14.80 -9.17 -7.06
CA ILE A 109 -13.81 -9.41 -8.09
C ILE A 109 -12.41 -9.38 -7.50
N SER A 110 -11.50 -10.13 -8.13
CA SER A 110 -10.09 -10.14 -7.76
C SER A 110 -9.19 -10.15 -8.98
N LYS A 111 -7.96 -9.66 -8.80
CA LYS A 111 -6.87 -9.80 -9.76
C LYS A 111 -5.56 -10.09 -9.07
N SER A 112 -4.76 -10.95 -9.70
CA SER A 112 -3.45 -11.35 -9.23
C SER A 112 -2.37 -10.73 -10.11
N PHE A 113 -1.29 -10.30 -9.49
CA PHE A 113 -0.16 -9.69 -10.18
C PHE A 113 1.16 -10.17 -9.55
N PRO A 114 2.23 -10.35 -10.35
CA PRO A 114 3.54 -10.67 -9.81
C PRO A 114 4.04 -9.60 -8.84
N ILE A 115 4.63 -10.01 -7.71
CA ILE A 115 5.22 -9.09 -6.72
C ILE A 115 6.26 -8.14 -7.36
N GLY A 116 6.94 -8.60 -8.42
CA GLY A 116 7.94 -7.81 -9.15
C GLY A 116 7.39 -6.51 -9.72
N ASN A 117 6.10 -6.46 -10.07
CA ASN A 117 5.43 -5.25 -10.56
C ASN A 117 5.30 -4.16 -9.49
N PHE A 118 5.47 -4.53 -8.22
CA PHE A 118 5.33 -3.65 -7.05
C PHE A 118 6.67 -3.45 -6.33
N SER A 119 7.79 -3.77 -7.00
CA SER A 119 9.14 -3.48 -6.50
C SER A 119 9.38 -1.98 -6.33
N LYS A 120 8.68 -1.16 -7.12
CA LYS A 120 8.69 0.30 -7.04
C LYS A 120 7.28 0.80 -6.75
N SER A 121 7.22 1.90 -6.01
CA SER A 121 5.96 2.59 -5.74
C SER A 121 5.53 3.38 -6.99
N PRO A 122 4.24 3.36 -7.36
CA PRO A 122 3.78 4.13 -8.49
C PRO A 122 3.84 5.63 -8.19
N GLN A 123 4.23 6.40 -9.20
CA GLN A 123 4.22 7.87 -9.13
C GLN A 123 2.81 8.38 -9.41
N CYS A 124 2.34 9.31 -8.60
CA CYS A 124 1.11 10.04 -8.87
C CYS A 124 1.28 10.88 -10.15
N SER A 125 0.31 10.82 -11.07
CA SER A 125 0.28 11.80 -12.16
C SER A 125 -0.09 13.15 -11.56
N SER A 126 0.88 14.07 -11.51
CA SER A 126 0.72 15.43 -10.99
C SER A 126 -0.32 16.23 -11.73
#